data_AF-A0A4Y9YDB0-F1
#
_entry.id   AF-A0A4Y9YDB0-F1
#
_cell.length_a   1.000
_cell.length_b   1.000
_cell.length_c   1.000
_cell.angle_alpha   90.00
_cell.angle_beta   90.00
_cell.angle_gamma   90.00
#
_symmetry.space_group_name_H-M   'P 1'
#
loop_
_entity.id
_entity.type
_entity.pdbx_description
1 polymer ?
#
loop_
_entity_poly.entity_id
_entity_poly.type
_entity_poly.pdbx_seq_one_letter_code
_entity_poly.pdbx_strand_id
1 'polypeptide(L)'
;MNLFRLFGDMSHLASILLLLYKIQTTRSVRGLSFKTQALYVTVFVTRYLDLFYDYVSLYNSVMKTFFITSSCYVLYLMKKKYRPTNDPSIDTFRVEYLLGPCVLLSLIFNYRFTFAEILWSFSIFLESVAILPQLFMLQRTGEAEAITTHYLAALGAYRALYIPNWIYRYWMEDQVDPIAVTAGIVQTALYVDFFYVYFTKQYLSEHIRYTPHTSTKTCKTAQNWIIEVEFKIHGDTAHLYGDGLAMWLTTTRTQPGPVFGSVDNFEGLGIFLDTYANTRHSYSFPRIVGMLGDGKTPYDQAGDGQKDSLGGCSANLRRTNVATKLRVSYVKDKLLSVKAQYRAWDDWVECFTIRDISLPSAPYLGFSAMTGDTLKNRLTLCNSIISVTTYSAILSSPEKQRNKLLGTESVVASTFLWTLLKIVGVLAVLAGLFYAYKTYVLKQSVGRGFSDAFMGRGGGGMSAFYTDAKRF
;
A
#
# COMPACT_ATOMS: atom_id res chain seq x y z
N MET A 1 -21.68 8.00 27.87
CA MET A 1 -20.40 8.13 27.14
C MET A 1 -19.34 7.45 28.01
N ASN A 2 -18.59 6.48 27.51
CA ASN A 2 -17.48 5.87 28.26
C ASN A 2 -16.13 6.40 27.74
N LEU A 3 -15.07 6.19 28.54
CA LEU A 3 -13.74 6.75 28.27
C LEU A 3 -13.15 6.23 26.94
N PHE A 4 -13.33 4.94 26.65
CA PHE A 4 -12.81 4.29 25.45
C PHE A 4 -13.44 4.83 24.17
N ARG A 5 -14.76 5.05 24.18
CA ARG A 5 -15.48 5.67 23.06
C ARG A 5 -15.03 7.10 22.83
N LEU A 6 -14.86 7.90 23.88
CA LEU A 6 -14.37 9.27 23.75
C LEU A 6 -12.97 9.31 23.10
N PHE A 7 -12.04 8.47 23.56
CA PHE A 7 -10.70 8.40 22.95
C PHE A 7 -10.74 7.87 21.51
N GLY A 8 -11.61 6.90 21.21
CA GLY A 8 -11.87 6.46 19.85
C GLY A 8 -12.34 7.61 18.96
N ASP A 9 -13.34 8.35 19.38
CA ASP A 9 -13.91 9.47 18.62
C ASP A 9 -12.88 10.60 18.41
N MET A 10 -12.06 10.89 19.43
CA MET A 10 -10.96 11.86 19.31
C MET A 10 -9.86 11.36 18.37
N SER A 11 -9.55 10.06 18.37
CA SER A 11 -8.59 9.46 17.44
C SER A 11 -9.09 9.51 15.99
N HIS A 12 -10.39 9.26 15.77
CA HIS A 12 -11.01 9.41 14.46
C HIS A 12 -10.98 10.87 13.98
N LEU A 13 -11.33 11.81 14.86
CA LEU A 13 -11.22 13.24 14.57
C LEU A 13 -9.76 13.64 14.23
N ALA A 14 -8.79 13.16 15.00
CA ALA A 14 -7.38 13.40 14.73
C ALA A 14 -6.94 12.87 13.36
N SER A 15 -7.45 11.70 12.94
CA SER A 15 -7.13 11.15 11.62
C SER A 15 -7.56 12.09 10.48
N ILE A 16 -8.75 12.69 10.57
CA ILE A 16 -9.26 13.63 9.56
C ILE A 16 -8.47 14.94 9.58
N LEU A 17 -8.15 15.45 10.77
CA LEU A 17 -7.31 16.63 10.90
C LEU A 17 -5.91 16.41 10.33
N LEU A 18 -5.29 15.25 10.59
CA LEU A 18 -4.00 14.88 10.01
C LEU A 18 -4.07 14.78 8.48
N LEU A 19 -5.14 14.22 7.93
CA LEU A 19 -5.36 14.17 6.49
C LEU A 19 -5.49 15.58 5.88
N LEU A 20 -6.28 16.45 6.50
CA LEU A 20 -6.42 17.84 6.05
C LEU A 20 -5.11 18.61 6.17
N TYR A 21 -4.40 18.46 7.28
CA TYR A 21 -3.08 19.06 7.49
C TYR A 21 -2.10 18.60 6.41
N LYS A 22 -2.06 17.29 6.11
CA LYS A 22 -1.25 16.73 5.02
C LYS A 22 -1.55 17.43 3.71
N ILE A 23 -2.81 17.46 3.29
CA ILE A 23 -3.23 18.04 2.00
C ILE A 23 -2.90 19.55 1.93
N GLN A 24 -3.09 20.30 3.01
CA GLN A 24 -2.82 21.75 3.02
C GLN A 24 -1.34 22.07 3.04
N THR A 25 -0.54 21.31 3.80
CA THR A 25 0.91 21.54 3.93
C THR A 25 1.66 21.09 2.69
N THR A 26 1.35 19.91 2.13
CA THR A 26 2.00 19.42 0.92
C THR A 26 1.44 20.02 -0.37
N ARG A 27 0.30 20.72 -0.29
CA ARG A 27 -0.44 21.25 -1.45
C ARG A 27 -0.72 20.18 -2.52
N SER A 28 -0.85 18.93 -2.10
CA SER A 28 -0.94 17.76 -2.98
C SER A 28 -1.81 16.67 -2.39
N VAL A 29 -2.65 16.06 -3.23
CA VAL A 29 -3.47 14.89 -2.89
C VAL A 29 -2.90 13.58 -3.43
N ARG A 30 -1.64 13.59 -3.85
CA ARG A 30 -0.92 12.39 -4.30
C ARG A 30 -0.91 11.33 -3.21
N GLY A 31 -1.09 10.06 -3.59
CA GLY A 31 -1.12 8.93 -2.65
C GLY A 31 -2.44 8.73 -1.91
N LEU A 32 -3.48 9.51 -2.20
CA LEU A 32 -4.81 9.38 -1.59
C LEU A 32 -5.83 8.88 -2.61
N SER A 33 -6.59 7.84 -2.27
CA SER A 33 -7.69 7.32 -3.07
C SER A 33 -8.91 8.21 -2.94
N PHE A 34 -9.36 8.74 -4.08
CA PHE A 34 -10.60 9.52 -4.14
C PHE A 34 -11.80 8.64 -3.81
N LYS A 35 -11.79 7.38 -4.26
CA LYS A 35 -12.86 6.41 -4.02
C LYS A 35 -13.09 6.16 -2.53
N THR A 36 -12.02 5.94 -1.76
CA THR A 36 -12.15 5.77 -0.29
C THR A 36 -12.76 7.00 0.38
N GLN A 37 -12.31 8.21 0.01
CA GLN A 37 -12.86 9.44 0.61
C GLN A 37 -14.35 9.64 0.24
N ALA A 38 -14.74 9.27 -0.99
CA ALA A 38 -16.14 9.32 -1.42
C ALA A 38 -17.03 8.31 -0.66
N LEU A 39 -16.50 7.12 -0.37
CA LEU A 39 -17.19 6.12 0.45
C LEU A 39 -17.36 6.61 1.89
N TYR A 40 -16.34 7.24 2.50
CA TYR A 40 -16.47 7.82 3.85
C TYR A 40 -17.50 8.95 3.91
N VAL A 41 -17.57 9.82 2.91
CA VAL A 41 -18.66 10.83 2.83
C VAL A 41 -20.02 10.14 2.77
N THR A 42 -20.17 9.09 1.97
CA THR A 42 -21.42 8.32 1.87
C THR A 42 -21.79 7.69 3.22
N VAL A 43 -20.82 7.13 3.95
CA VAL A 43 -21.00 6.60 5.30
C VAL A 43 -21.53 7.67 6.25
N PHE A 44 -20.86 8.83 6.34
CA PHE A 44 -21.27 9.87 7.30
C PHE A 44 -22.62 10.48 6.95
N VAL A 45 -22.91 10.71 5.66
CA VAL A 45 -24.21 11.26 5.23
C VAL A 45 -25.34 10.28 5.55
N THR A 46 -25.17 8.99 5.26
CA THR A 46 -26.22 7.98 5.50
C THR A 46 -26.38 7.66 6.99
N ARG A 47 -25.31 7.72 7.78
CA ARG A 47 -25.35 7.47 9.24
C ARG A 47 -26.00 8.59 10.03
N TYR A 48 -25.76 9.84 9.64
CA TYR A 48 -26.08 11.01 10.44
C TYR A 48 -27.30 11.78 9.92
N LEU A 49 -28.21 11.12 9.20
CA LEU A 49 -29.49 11.71 8.78
C LEU A 49 -30.36 12.13 9.97
N ASP A 50 -30.17 11.47 11.12
CA ASP A 50 -30.79 11.80 12.39
C ASP A 50 -30.45 13.20 12.93
N LEU A 51 -29.43 13.87 12.39
CA LEU A 51 -29.11 15.27 12.71
C LEU A 51 -30.30 16.22 12.45
N PHE A 52 -31.20 15.89 11.52
CA PHE A 52 -32.32 16.76 11.15
C PHE A 52 -33.56 16.60 12.05
N TYR A 53 -33.68 15.50 12.79
CA TYR A 53 -34.90 15.17 13.52
C TYR A 53 -34.68 14.77 14.98
N ASP A 54 -33.46 14.40 15.38
CA ASP A 54 -33.14 14.02 16.75
C ASP A 54 -31.98 14.85 17.32
N TYR A 55 -32.27 15.63 18.37
CA TYR A 55 -31.25 16.33 19.14
C TYR A 55 -30.90 15.54 20.41
N VAL A 56 -29.67 15.03 20.46
CA VAL A 56 -29.15 14.31 21.64
C VAL A 56 -28.35 15.24 22.56
N SER A 57 -27.32 15.90 22.04
CA SER A 57 -26.50 16.86 22.79
C SER A 57 -25.70 17.79 21.86
N LEU A 58 -25.12 18.85 22.43
CA LEU A 58 -24.28 19.79 21.68
C LEU A 58 -23.04 19.09 21.10
N TYR A 59 -22.31 18.34 21.93
CA TYR A 59 -21.12 17.58 21.51
C TYR A 59 -21.44 16.67 20.32
N ASN A 60 -22.54 15.94 20.43
CA ASN A 60 -23.03 14.99 19.45
C ASN A 60 -23.33 15.64 18.09
N SER A 61 -24.09 16.73 18.11
CA SER A 61 -24.47 17.48 16.91
C SER A 61 -23.26 18.14 16.24
N VAL A 62 -22.35 18.71 17.04
CA VAL A 62 -21.11 19.33 16.57
C VAL A 62 -20.19 18.29 15.92
N MET A 63 -20.01 17.12 16.53
CA MET A 63 -19.17 16.06 15.98
C MET A 63 -19.71 15.53 14.64
N LYS A 64 -21.02 15.26 14.51
CA LYS A 64 -21.63 14.88 13.21
C LYS A 64 -21.37 15.91 12.14
N THR A 65 -21.64 17.17 12.46
CA THR A 65 -21.48 18.29 11.53
C THR A 65 -20.02 18.40 11.11
N PHE A 66 -19.08 18.26 12.03
CA PHE A 66 -17.65 18.24 11.73
C PHE A 66 -17.27 17.09 10.78
N PHE A 67 -17.70 15.85 11.05
CA PHE A 67 -17.36 14.69 10.21
C PHE A 67 -17.90 14.85 8.77
N ILE A 68 -19.14 15.31 8.61
CA ILE A 68 -19.74 15.53 7.29
C ILE A 68 -19.01 16.67 6.56
N THR A 69 -18.87 17.83 7.19
CA THR A 69 -18.31 19.03 6.55
C THR A 69 -16.84 18.85 6.19
N SER A 70 -16.04 18.28 7.09
CA SER A 70 -14.61 18.01 6.84
C SER A 70 -14.40 16.98 5.72
N SER A 71 -15.18 15.90 5.69
CA SER A 71 -15.07 14.87 4.64
C SER A 71 -15.51 15.39 3.27
N CYS A 72 -16.59 16.19 3.22
CA CYS A 72 -16.98 16.91 2.00
C CYS A 72 -15.91 17.92 1.55
N TYR A 73 -15.26 18.59 2.51
CA TYR A 73 -14.16 19.51 2.22
C TYR A 73 -12.94 18.78 1.65
N VAL A 74 -12.59 17.59 2.16
CA VAL A 74 -11.54 16.73 1.57
C VAL A 74 -11.86 16.41 0.11
N LEU A 75 -13.09 15.99 -0.21
CA LEU A 75 -13.50 15.74 -1.60
C LEU A 75 -13.41 16.99 -2.48
N TYR A 76 -13.79 18.17 -1.96
CA TYR A 76 -13.63 19.44 -2.65
C TYR A 76 -12.15 19.73 -2.96
N LEU A 77 -11.26 19.52 -1.99
CA LEU A 77 -9.82 19.70 -2.18
C LEU A 77 -9.27 18.75 -3.25
N MET A 78 -9.72 17.49 -3.28
CA MET A 78 -9.28 16.51 -4.28
C MET A 78 -9.83 16.77 -5.68
N LYS A 79 -11.09 17.18 -5.82
CA LYS A 79 -11.77 17.31 -7.12
C LYS A 79 -11.60 18.68 -7.77
N LYS A 80 -11.46 19.75 -6.97
CA LYS A 80 -11.29 21.13 -7.47
C LYS A 80 -9.89 21.69 -7.24
N LYS A 81 -9.50 21.91 -5.97
CA LYS A 81 -8.30 22.70 -5.64
C LYS A 81 -6.98 22.05 -6.04
N TYR A 82 -6.81 20.77 -5.73
CA TYR A 82 -5.59 20.00 -5.99
C TYR A 82 -5.78 18.91 -7.04
N ARG A 83 -6.80 19.07 -7.92
CA ARG A 83 -7.13 18.13 -9.00
C ARG A 83 -5.91 17.70 -9.84
N PRO A 84 -4.96 18.59 -10.22
CA PRO A 84 -3.81 18.17 -11.04
C PRO A 84 -2.89 17.15 -10.38
N THR A 85 -2.91 17.05 -9.04
CA THR A 85 -2.10 16.09 -8.28
C THR A 85 -2.81 14.76 -8.01
N ASN A 86 -4.10 14.67 -8.39
CA ASN A 86 -4.89 13.45 -8.31
C ASN A 86 -4.77 12.70 -9.63
N ASP A 87 -4.14 11.53 -9.61
CA ASP A 87 -4.03 10.66 -10.77
C ASP A 87 -5.14 9.60 -10.72
N PRO A 88 -6.14 9.62 -11.63
CA PRO A 88 -7.21 8.63 -11.63
C PRO A 88 -6.75 7.24 -12.10
N SER A 89 -5.61 7.14 -12.78
CA SER A 89 -5.12 5.87 -13.36
C SER A 89 -4.61 4.88 -12.32
N ILE A 90 -4.24 5.36 -11.13
CA ILE A 90 -3.79 4.52 -10.00
C ILE A 90 -4.97 4.04 -9.14
N ASP A 91 -6.06 4.81 -9.03
CA ASP A 91 -7.26 4.48 -8.25
C ASP A 91 -8.25 3.60 -9.05
N THR A 92 -7.81 2.42 -9.49
CA THR A 92 -8.56 1.52 -10.40
C THR A 92 -9.61 0.63 -9.72
N PHE A 93 -9.76 0.71 -8.40
CA PHE A 93 -10.63 -0.19 -7.63
C PHE A 93 -12.12 -0.02 -8.02
N ARG A 94 -12.85 -1.11 -8.24
CA ARG A 94 -14.28 -1.08 -8.60
C ARG A 94 -15.15 -1.02 -7.34
N VAL A 95 -15.74 0.15 -7.06
CA VAL A 95 -16.51 0.42 -5.83
C VAL A 95 -17.85 -0.32 -5.78
N GLU A 96 -18.35 -0.75 -6.94
CA GLU A 96 -19.59 -1.51 -7.10
C GLU A 96 -19.54 -2.83 -6.33
N TYR A 97 -18.35 -3.45 -6.25
CA TYR A 97 -18.12 -4.67 -5.48
C TYR A 97 -18.22 -4.47 -3.97
N LEU A 98 -18.19 -3.23 -3.47
CA LEU A 98 -18.41 -2.90 -2.06
C LEU A 98 -19.86 -2.47 -1.83
N LEU A 99 -20.35 -1.55 -2.66
CA LEU A 99 -21.70 -0.98 -2.50
C LEU A 99 -22.79 -2.05 -2.62
N GLY A 100 -22.71 -2.93 -3.63
CA GLY A 100 -23.72 -3.96 -3.86
C GLY A 100 -23.94 -4.88 -2.64
N PRO A 101 -22.88 -5.56 -2.15
CA PRO A 101 -22.98 -6.39 -0.95
C PRO A 101 -23.41 -5.63 0.30
N CYS A 102 -22.96 -4.38 0.51
CA CYS A 102 -23.37 -3.59 1.67
C CYS A 102 -24.86 -3.24 1.66
N VAL A 103 -25.44 -2.92 0.48
CA VAL A 103 -26.88 -2.70 0.33
C VAL A 103 -27.66 -3.99 0.60
N LEU A 104 -27.21 -5.12 0.05
CA LEU A 104 -27.87 -6.40 0.29
C LEU A 104 -27.85 -6.78 1.77
N LEU A 105 -26.69 -6.64 2.43
CA LEU A 105 -26.54 -6.93 3.85
C LEU A 105 -27.39 -6.00 4.72
N SER A 106 -27.56 -4.72 4.38
CA SER A 106 -28.39 -3.81 5.17
C SER A 106 -29.90 -4.09 5.06
N LEU A 107 -30.35 -4.63 3.93
CA LEU A 107 -31.72 -5.08 3.74
C LEU A 107 -32.03 -6.36 4.52
N ILE A 108 -31.06 -7.27 4.62
CA ILE A 108 -31.19 -8.55 5.34
C ILE A 108 -30.99 -8.37 6.85
N PHE A 109 -29.96 -7.62 7.25
CA PHE A 109 -29.54 -7.43 8.64
C PHE A 109 -29.84 -6.01 9.10
N ASN A 110 -31.08 -5.81 9.56
CA ASN A 110 -31.54 -4.58 10.21
C ASN A 110 -32.35 -4.89 11.48
N TYR A 111 -32.42 -3.91 12.38
CA TYR A 111 -33.22 -4.03 13.60
C TYR A 111 -34.70 -3.76 13.36
N ARG A 112 -35.01 -2.82 12.46
CA ARG A 112 -36.35 -2.53 11.98
C ARG A 112 -36.30 -2.22 10.50
N PHE A 113 -37.34 -2.60 9.78
CA PHE A 113 -37.45 -2.36 8.34
C PHE A 113 -37.95 -0.94 8.03
N THR A 114 -37.21 0.07 8.52
CA THR A 114 -37.46 1.48 8.22
C THR A 114 -36.30 2.06 7.44
N PHE A 115 -36.56 3.10 6.65
CA PHE A 115 -35.55 3.71 5.79
C PHE A 115 -34.30 4.17 6.57
N ALA A 116 -34.49 4.81 7.72
CA ALA A 116 -33.40 5.29 8.57
C ALA A 116 -32.55 4.14 9.15
N GLU A 117 -33.18 3.05 9.59
CA GLU A 117 -32.47 1.88 10.13
C GLU A 117 -31.70 1.12 9.06
N ILE A 118 -32.27 0.99 7.86
CA ILE A 118 -31.59 0.36 6.72
C ILE A 118 -30.36 1.20 6.32
N LEU A 119 -30.49 2.53 6.27
CA LEU A 119 -29.37 3.42 5.97
C LEU A 119 -28.30 3.40 7.07
N TRP A 120 -28.71 3.32 8.33
CA TRP A 120 -27.79 3.15 9.45
C TRP A 120 -27.00 1.84 9.32
N SER A 121 -27.68 0.69 9.13
CA SER A 121 -27.02 -0.61 8.90
C SER A 121 -26.10 -0.58 7.67
N PHE A 122 -26.56 0.03 6.57
CA PHE A 122 -25.76 0.21 5.36
C PHE A 122 -24.47 0.98 5.64
N SER A 123 -24.56 2.07 6.41
CA SER A 123 -23.39 2.87 6.78
C SER A 123 -22.37 2.06 7.59
N ILE A 124 -22.83 1.15 8.47
CA ILE A 124 -21.96 0.30 9.30
C ILE A 124 -21.20 -0.71 8.43
N PHE A 125 -21.90 -1.41 7.54
CA PHE A 125 -21.26 -2.34 6.62
C PHE A 125 -20.31 -1.64 5.65
N LEU A 126 -20.73 -0.50 5.07
CA LEU A 126 -19.91 0.23 4.12
C LEU A 126 -18.62 0.77 4.76
N GLU A 127 -18.69 1.28 5.99
CA GLU A 127 -17.52 1.80 6.70
C GLU A 127 -16.47 0.72 6.94
N SER A 128 -16.91 -0.52 7.19
CA SER A 128 -15.99 -1.64 7.45
C SER A 128 -15.05 -1.92 6.27
N VAL A 129 -15.50 -1.64 5.05
CA VAL A 129 -14.78 -1.93 3.79
C VAL A 129 -14.36 -0.67 3.01
N ALA A 130 -14.76 0.53 3.45
CA ALA A 130 -14.51 1.79 2.74
C ALA A 130 -13.01 2.10 2.52
N ILE A 131 -12.13 1.54 3.35
CA ILE A 131 -10.68 1.75 3.25
C ILE A 131 -10.03 0.94 2.11
N LEU A 132 -10.70 -0.10 1.59
CA LEU A 132 -10.11 -1.03 0.61
C LEU A 132 -9.52 -0.37 -0.66
N PRO A 133 -10.18 0.62 -1.31
CA PRO A 133 -9.57 1.32 -2.45
C PRO A 133 -8.21 1.97 -2.12
N GLN A 134 -8.10 2.63 -0.96
CA GLN A 134 -6.85 3.21 -0.48
C GLN A 134 -5.78 2.14 -0.23
N LEU A 135 -6.14 1.02 0.39
CA LEU A 135 -5.20 -0.08 0.65
C LEU A 135 -4.69 -0.70 -0.65
N PHE A 136 -5.59 -0.94 -1.61
CA PHE A 136 -5.25 -1.47 -2.93
C PHE A 136 -4.30 -0.54 -3.69
N MET A 137 -4.55 0.76 -3.62
CA MET A 137 -3.68 1.78 -4.22
C MET A 137 -2.27 1.75 -3.62
N LEU A 138 -2.14 1.70 -2.29
CA LEU A 138 -0.83 1.65 -1.60
C LEU A 138 -0.05 0.37 -1.90
N GLN A 139 -0.72 -0.77 -2.04
CA GLN A 139 -0.07 -2.03 -2.41
C GLN A 139 0.54 -1.96 -3.81
N ARG A 140 -0.11 -1.24 -4.73
CA ARG A 140 0.31 -1.10 -6.12
C ARG A 140 1.41 -0.07 -6.31
N THR A 141 1.33 1.07 -5.61
CA THR A 141 2.32 2.14 -5.75
C THR A 141 3.61 1.84 -5.02
N GLY A 142 3.59 1.01 -3.96
CA GLY A 142 4.78 0.66 -3.17
C GLY A 142 5.36 1.82 -2.34
N GLU A 143 5.00 3.05 -2.67
CA GLU A 143 5.32 4.28 -1.95
C GLU A 143 4.14 4.68 -1.05
N ALA A 144 4.35 4.64 0.26
CA ALA A 144 3.52 5.31 1.24
C ALA A 144 4.32 6.49 1.80
N GLU A 145 3.84 7.73 1.60
CA GLU A 145 4.44 8.89 2.24
C GLU A 145 4.28 8.74 3.76
N ALA A 146 5.34 8.98 4.56
CA ALA A 146 5.30 8.80 6.03
C ALA A 146 4.11 9.52 6.70
N ILE A 147 3.67 10.66 6.14
CA ILE A 147 2.51 11.42 6.62
C ILE A 147 1.18 10.67 6.38
N THR A 148 1.05 9.93 5.28
CA THR A 148 -0.14 9.09 5.03
C THR A 148 -0.24 7.92 6.02
N THR A 149 0.90 7.44 6.50
CA THR A 149 0.96 6.38 7.52
C THR A 149 0.43 6.84 8.87
N HIS A 150 0.72 8.08 9.30
CA HIS A 150 0.18 8.61 10.56
C HIS A 150 -1.35 8.76 10.54
N TYR A 151 -1.91 9.22 9.41
CA TYR A 151 -3.34 9.25 9.20
C TYR A 151 -3.95 7.84 9.31
N LEU A 152 -3.39 6.86 8.60
CA LEU A 152 -3.87 5.48 8.63
C LEU A 152 -3.70 4.84 10.01
N ALA A 153 -2.61 5.15 10.72
CA ALA A 153 -2.37 4.71 12.10
C ALA A 153 -3.42 5.25 13.06
N ALA A 154 -3.75 6.54 12.99
CA ALA A 154 -4.85 7.11 13.77
C ALA A 154 -6.21 6.46 13.41
N LEU A 155 -6.42 6.18 12.11
CA LEU A 155 -7.59 5.46 11.62
C LEU A 155 -7.64 3.99 12.08
N GLY A 156 -6.49 3.34 12.30
CA GLY A 156 -6.44 2.02 12.93
C GLY A 156 -6.69 2.07 14.44
N ALA A 157 -6.10 3.08 15.10
CA ALA A 157 -6.16 3.24 16.54
C ALA A 157 -7.58 3.47 17.05
N TYR A 158 -8.40 4.28 16.37
CA TYR A 158 -9.79 4.46 16.81
C TYR A 158 -10.57 3.14 16.80
N ARG A 159 -10.31 2.25 15.83
CA ARG A 159 -10.98 0.94 15.78
C ARG A 159 -10.51 0.01 16.88
N ALA A 160 -9.20 0.00 17.14
CA ALA A 160 -8.65 -0.76 18.27
C ALA A 160 -9.27 -0.31 19.60
N LEU A 161 -9.48 1.00 19.79
CA LEU A 161 -10.10 1.57 21.00
C LEU A 161 -11.60 1.26 21.14
N TYR A 162 -12.29 0.97 20.03
CA TYR A 162 -13.70 0.57 20.05
C TYR A 162 -13.92 -0.87 20.55
N ILE A 163 -12.90 -1.73 20.47
CA ILE A 163 -12.98 -3.12 20.97
C ILE A 163 -13.13 -3.16 22.50
N PRO A 164 -12.26 -2.50 23.31
CA PRO A 164 -12.48 -2.36 24.75
C PRO A 164 -13.82 -1.71 25.10
N ASN A 165 -14.32 -0.78 24.28
CA ASN A 165 -15.64 -0.19 24.46
C ASN A 165 -16.76 -1.24 24.35
N TRP A 166 -16.72 -2.15 23.36
CA TRP A 166 -17.72 -3.23 23.27
C TRP A 166 -17.63 -4.19 24.45
N ILE A 167 -16.41 -4.55 24.87
CA ILE A 167 -16.19 -5.40 26.05
C ILE A 167 -16.77 -4.71 27.29
N TYR A 168 -16.43 -3.43 27.53
CA TYR A 168 -16.96 -2.68 28.65
C TYR A 168 -18.49 -2.64 28.67
N ARG A 169 -19.13 -2.40 27.52
CA ARG A 169 -20.60 -2.38 27.43
C ARG A 169 -21.24 -3.75 27.65
N TYR A 170 -20.58 -4.83 27.24
CA TYR A 170 -21.04 -6.17 27.55
C TYR A 170 -21.03 -6.44 29.05
N TRP A 171 -19.92 -6.14 29.73
CA TRP A 171 -19.76 -6.46 31.16
C TRP A 171 -20.50 -5.50 32.10
N MET A 172 -20.60 -4.22 31.75
CA MET A 172 -21.14 -3.19 32.66
C MET A 172 -22.56 -2.76 32.32
N GLU A 173 -22.97 -2.86 31.05
CA GLU A 173 -24.28 -2.38 30.58
C GLU A 173 -25.19 -3.52 30.10
N ASP A 174 -24.70 -4.77 30.03
CA ASP A 174 -25.39 -5.93 29.42
C ASP A 174 -25.90 -5.64 28.00
N GLN A 175 -25.20 -4.76 27.26
CA GLN A 175 -25.58 -4.37 25.90
C GLN A 175 -24.58 -4.84 24.86
N VAL A 176 -25.07 -5.57 23.86
CA VAL A 176 -24.30 -5.97 22.66
C VAL A 176 -25.07 -5.59 21.42
N ASP A 177 -24.39 -4.96 20.47
CA ASP A 177 -24.90 -4.68 19.13
C ASP A 177 -24.20 -5.61 18.13
N PRO A 178 -24.84 -6.73 17.71
CA PRO A 178 -24.20 -7.72 16.85
C PRO A 178 -23.78 -7.17 15.49
N ILE A 179 -24.54 -6.22 14.93
CA ILE A 179 -24.24 -5.61 13.63
C ILE A 179 -22.95 -4.78 13.75
N ALA A 180 -22.88 -3.90 14.75
CA ALA A 180 -21.71 -3.04 14.97
C ALA A 180 -20.45 -3.85 15.34
N VAL A 181 -20.58 -4.88 16.18
CA VAL A 181 -19.45 -5.73 16.58
C VAL A 181 -18.93 -6.55 15.39
N THR A 182 -19.82 -7.18 14.61
CA THR A 182 -19.40 -8.00 13.47
C THR A 182 -18.70 -7.16 12.39
N ALA A 183 -19.30 -6.03 11.99
CA ALA A 183 -18.68 -5.12 11.03
C ALA A 183 -17.37 -4.52 11.56
N GLY A 184 -17.32 -4.21 12.85
CA GLY A 184 -16.12 -3.69 13.51
C GLY A 184 -14.96 -4.69 13.58
N ILE A 185 -15.25 -5.99 13.75
CA ILE A 185 -14.24 -7.07 13.67
C ILE A 185 -13.68 -7.17 12.25
N VAL A 186 -14.55 -7.18 11.22
CA VAL A 186 -14.13 -7.20 9.81
C VAL A 186 -13.21 -6.02 9.51
N GLN A 187 -13.61 -4.83 9.95
CA GLN A 187 -12.82 -3.62 9.76
C GLN A 187 -11.46 -3.69 10.46
N THR A 188 -11.41 -4.16 11.69
CA THR A 188 -10.17 -4.32 12.45
C THR A 188 -9.23 -5.31 11.76
N ALA A 189 -9.75 -6.44 11.28
CA ALA A 189 -8.96 -7.44 10.56
C ALA A 189 -8.30 -6.85 9.31
N LEU A 190 -9.01 -6.02 8.54
CA LEU A 190 -8.46 -5.32 7.38
C LEU A 190 -7.32 -4.35 7.75
N TYR A 191 -7.47 -3.62 8.86
CA TYR A 191 -6.39 -2.75 9.36
C TYR A 191 -5.18 -3.54 9.82
N VAL A 192 -5.37 -4.65 10.54
CA VAL A 192 -4.26 -5.48 11.01
C VAL A 192 -3.48 -6.07 9.84
N ASP A 193 -4.17 -6.61 8.82
CA ASP A 193 -3.52 -7.12 7.60
C ASP A 193 -2.71 -6.02 6.90
N PHE A 194 -3.28 -4.81 6.78
CA PHE A 194 -2.58 -3.66 6.23
C PHE A 194 -1.32 -3.31 7.03
N PHE A 195 -1.42 -3.15 8.35
CA PHE A 195 -0.26 -2.79 9.18
C PHE A 195 0.81 -3.88 9.12
N TYR A 196 0.41 -5.15 9.12
CA TYR A 196 1.35 -6.27 8.99
C TYR A 196 2.14 -6.19 7.68
N VAL A 197 1.46 -6.02 6.54
CA VAL A 197 2.13 -5.91 5.23
C VAL A 197 2.99 -4.64 5.17
N TYR A 198 2.47 -3.52 5.67
CA TYR A 198 3.16 -2.24 5.68
C TYR A 198 4.47 -2.29 6.50
N PHE A 199 4.40 -2.73 7.75
CA PHE A 199 5.57 -2.82 8.62
C PHE A 199 6.59 -3.83 8.10
N THR A 200 6.12 -4.96 7.54
CA THR A 200 7.01 -5.96 6.93
C THR A 200 7.77 -5.38 5.73
N LYS A 201 7.09 -4.63 4.85
CA LYS A 201 7.73 -3.93 3.73
C LYS A 201 8.70 -2.84 4.20
N GLN A 202 8.32 -2.05 5.21
CA GLN A 202 9.16 -0.99 5.75
C GLN A 202 10.43 -1.57 6.40
N TYR A 203 10.29 -2.61 7.20
CA TYR A 203 11.40 -3.31 7.84
C TYR A 203 12.35 -3.91 6.80
N LEU A 204 11.83 -4.53 5.75
CA LEU A 204 12.64 -5.04 4.64
C LEU A 204 13.38 -3.91 3.90
N SER A 205 12.71 -2.78 3.65
CA SER A 205 13.31 -1.60 3.01
C SER A 205 14.39 -0.95 3.88
N GLU A 206 14.24 -0.96 5.20
CA GLU A 206 15.24 -0.45 6.15
C GLU A 206 16.45 -1.39 6.28
N HIS A 207 16.24 -2.71 6.24
CA HIS A 207 17.35 -3.68 6.24
C HIS A 207 18.17 -3.64 4.93
N ILE A 208 17.53 -3.39 3.79
CA ILE A 208 18.22 -3.17 2.51
C ILE A 208 19.01 -1.84 2.52
N ARG A 209 18.55 -0.83 3.28
CA ARG A 209 19.27 0.44 3.45
C ARG A 209 20.58 0.33 4.25
N TYR A 210 20.75 -0.70 5.07
CA TYR A 210 21.93 -0.88 5.95
C TYR A 210 22.83 -2.07 5.58
N THR A 211 22.57 -2.78 4.48
CA THR A 211 23.44 -3.87 4.04
C THR A 211 24.18 -3.49 2.76
N PRO A 212 25.50 -3.20 2.81
CA PRO A 212 26.30 -2.94 1.60
C PRO A 212 26.42 -4.15 0.66
N HIS A 213 25.98 -5.34 1.09
CA HIS A 213 26.21 -6.60 0.41
C HIS A 213 24.99 -7.52 0.50
N THR A 214 24.02 -7.36 -0.40
CA THR A 214 22.96 -8.34 -0.60
C THR A 214 23.21 -9.12 -1.88
N SER A 215 23.86 -10.28 -1.77
CA SER A 215 23.85 -11.31 -2.82
C SER A 215 22.57 -12.13 -2.68
N THR A 216 21.70 -12.12 -3.68
CA THR A 216 20.53 -13.01 -3.68
C THR A 216 20.95 -14.45 -4.02
N LYS A 217 20.27 -15.45 -3.43
CA LYS A 217 20.50 -16.88 -3.71
C LYS A 217 20.36 -17.14 -5.21
N THR A 218 21.15 -18.09 -5.73
CA THR A 218 21.17 -18.56 -7.13
C THR A 218 19.77 -18.58 -7.74
N CYS A 219 19.45 -17.59 -8.56
CA CYS A 219 18.23 -17.60 -9.34
C CYS A 219 18.50 -18.54 -10.52
N LYS A 220 17.77 -19.66 -10.61
CA LYS A 220 17.76 -20.48 -11.84
C LYS A 220 17.25 -19.59 -12.96
N THR A 221 18.18 -19.05 -13.74
CA THR A 221 17.93 -17.99 -14.71
C THR A 221 17.25 -18.60 -15.92
N ALA A 222 16.07 -18.10 -16.26
CA ALA A 222 15.46 -18.40 -17.56
C ALA A 222 16.44 -17.97 -18.67
N GLN A 223 16.47 -18.68 -19.80
CA GLN A 223 17.42 -18.40 -20.90
C GLN A 223 17.34 -16.95 -21.40
N ASN A 224 16.16 -16.34 -21.32
CA ASN A 224 15.96 -14.91 -21.57
C ASN A 224 15.29 -14.29 -20.34
N TRP A 225 15.71 -13.08 -20.00
CA TRP A 225 15.26 -12.42 -18.78
C TRP A 225 15.22 -10.91 -18.93
N ILE A 226 14.39 -10.29 -18.10
CA ILE A 226 14.34 -8.85 -17.91
C ILE A 226 14.48 -8.60 -16.41
N ILE A 227 15.47 -7.80 -16.04
CA ILE A 227 15.69 -7.36 -14.66
C ILE A 227 15.33 -5.89 -14.59
N GLU A 228 14.40 -5.55 -13.71
CA GLU A 228 14.03 -4.19 -13.38
C GLU A 228 14.48 -3.87 -11.96
N VAL A 229 15.32 -2.85 -11.84
CA VAL A 229 15.87 -2.38 -10.57
C VAL A 229 15.37 -0.97 -10.34
N GLU A 230 14.67 -0.78 -9.24
CA GLU A 230 14.30 0.53 -8.75
C GLU A 230 15.30 0.94 -7.68
N PHE A 231 15.92 2.09 -7.87
CA PHE A 231 16.97 2.60 -6.99
C PHE A 231 16.77 4.08 -6.75
N LYS A 232 17.44 4.62 -5.74
CA LYS A 232 17.47 6.05 -5.44
C LYS A 232 18.86 6.45 -5.00
N ILE A 233 19.40 7.49 -5.65
CA ILE A 233 20.68 8.10 -5.33
C ILE A 233 20.39 9.50 -4.76
N HIS A 234 20.65 9.68 -3.46
CA HIS A 234 20.50 10.97 -2.78
C HIS A 234 21.75 11.30 -1.97
N GLY A 235 22.07 12.59 -1.90
CA GLY A 235 22.96 13.14 -0.90
C GLY A 235 22.68 14.62 -0.64
N ASP A 236 23.27 15.15 0.43
CA ASP A 236 22.87 16.46 0.97
C ASP A 236 23.45 17.66 0.20
N THR A 237 24.60 17.54 -0.48
CA THR A 237 25.30 18.67 -1.11
C THR A 237 25.39 18.62 -2.63
N ALA A 238 24.83 19.62 -3.33
CA ALA A 238 24.62 19.65 -4.78
C ALA A 238 25.82 19.35 -5.73
N HIS A 239 27.08 19.34 -5.26
CA HIS A 239 28.27 19.34 -6.14
C HIS A 239 29.38 18.32 -5.81
N LEU A 240 29.29 17.55 -4.71
CA LEU A 240 30.35 16.62 -4.31
C LEU A 240 29.74 15.25 -3.97
N TYR A 241 29.82 14.32 -4.92
CA TYR A 241 29.26 12.98 -4.78
C TYR A 241 30.12 11.98 -5.58
N GLY A 242 30.59 10.91 -4.93
CA GLY A 242 31.24 9.75 -5.55
C GLY A 242 31.17 8.51 -4.65
N ASP A 243 31.28 7.29 -5.18
CA ASP A 243 31.59 6.97 -6.59
C ASP A 243 30.34 6.50 -7.34
N GLY A 244 29.51 5.65 -6.74
CA GLY A 244 28.22 5.27 -7.34
C GLY A 244 27.68 3.91 -6.91
N LEU A 245 26.88 3.30 -7.78
CA LEU A 245 26.24 1.99 -7.60
C LEU A 245 26.61 1.07 -8.77
N ALA A 246 26.83 -0.21 -8.50
CA ALA A 246 27.04 -1.23 -9.51
C ALA A 246 26.02 -2.38 -9.38
N MET A 247 25.55 -2.88 -10.52
CA MET A 247 24.81 -4.13 -10.64
C MET A 247 25.69 -5.18 -11.31
N TRP A 248 25.69 -6.39 -10.74
CA TRP A 248 26.56 -7.49 -11.13
C TRP A 248 25.75 -8.70 -11.58
N LEU A 249 26.17 -9.31 -12.68
CA LEU A 249 25.72 -10.60 -13.16
C LEU A 249 26.96 -11.45 -13.46
N THR A 250 27.51 -12.05 -12.41
CA THR A 250 28.85 -12.66 -12.40
C THR A 250 28.81 -14.16 -12.08
N THR A 251 29.83 -14.92 -12.49
CA THR A 251 29.92 -16.37 -12.18
C THR A 251 30.15 -16.63 -10.69
N THR A 252 30.78 -15.68 -10.00
CA THR A 252 31.02 -15.70 -8.55
C THR A 252 30.09 -14.73 -7.83
N ARG A 253 29.85 -14.96 -6.54
CA ARG A 253 29.11 -14.02 -5.70
C ARG A 253 29.93 -12.74 -5.50
N THR A 254 29.23 -11.61 -5.36
CA THR A 254 29.81 -10.30 -5.06
C THR A 254 30.65 -10.38 -3.79
N GLN A 255 31.98 -10.35 -3.94
CA GLN A 255 32.94 -10.22 -2.84
C GLN A 255 33.34 -8.75 -2.71
N PRO A 256 33.74 -8.28 -1.51
CA PRO A 256 34.23 -6.92 -1.33
C PRO A 256 35.48 -6.65 -2.17
N GLY A 257 35.60 -5.44 -2.70
CA GLY A 257 36.77 -5.03 -3.47
C GLY A 257 36.69 -3.58 -3.94
N PRO A 258 37.65 -3.15 -4.77
CA PRO A 258 37.83 -1.74 -5.13
C PRO A 258 36.83 -1.22 -6.18
N VAL A 259 36.14 -2.09 -6.91
CA VAL A 259 35.27 -1.69 -8.03
C VAL A 259 33.85 -1.47 -7.51
N PHE A 260 33.49 -0.22 -7.20
CA PHE A 260 32.18 0.13 -6.62
C PHE A 260 31.80 -0.74 -5.41
N GLY A 261 32.79 -1.15 -4.62
CA GLY A 261 32.59 -2.00 -3.44
C GLY A 261 32.57 -3.50 -3.72
N SER A 262 32.91 -3.92 -4.95
CA SER A 262 33.09 -5.33 -5.31
C SER A 262 34.45 -5.66 -5.90
N VAL A 263 34.73 -6.96 -6.02
CA VAL A 263 35.99 -7.54 -6.49
C VAL A 263 36.30 -7.12 -7.93
N ASP A 264 37.56 -6.80 -8.17
CA ASP A 264 38.09 -6.53 -9.51
C ASP A 264 38.33 -7.83 -10.28
N ASN A 265 38.60 -7.75 -11.58
CA ASN A 265 38.81 -8.92 -12.45
C ASN A 265 37.63 -9.91 -12.36
N PHE A 266 36.40 -9.39 -12.41
CA PHE A 266 35.19 -10.19 -12.36
C PHE A 266 34.95 -10.88 -13.71
N GLU A 267 34.23 -12.01 -13.67
CA GLU A 267 33.78 -12.73 -14.86
C GLU A 267 32.25 -12.61 -14.98
N GLY A 268 31.79 -11.93 -16.03
CA GLY A 268 30.37 -11.65 -16.27
C GLY A 268 30.08 -10.18 -16.57
N LEU A 269 28.83 -9.76 -16.41
CA LEU A 269 28.39 -8.40 -16.75
C LEU A 269 28.36 -7.50 -15.51
N GLY A 270 29.06 -6.36 -15.60
CA GLY A 270 28.96 -5.25 -14.67
C GLY A 270 28.23 -4.07 -15.32
N ILE A 271 27.25 -3.50 -14.64
CA ILE A 271 26.58 -2.24 -15.03
C ILE A 271 26.80 -1.22 -13.92
N PHE A 272 27.56 -0.18 -14.24
CA PHE A 272 28.01 0.86 -13.34
C PHE A 272 27.17 2.12 -13.52
N LEU A 273 26.62 2.63 -12.42
CA LEU A 273 25.97 3.92 -12.33
C LEU A 273 26.98 4.86 -11.67
N ASP A 274 27.87 5.38 -12.51
CA ASP A 274 28.94 6.25 -12.08
C ASP A 274 28.42 7.67 -11.88
N THR A 275 28.65 8.19 -10.69
CA THR A 275 28.22 9.53 -10.31
C THR A 275 29.37 10.52 -10.34
N TYR A 276 30.62 10.07 -10.33
CA TYR A 276 31.76 10.94 -10.17
C TYR A 276 32.70 10.83 -11.37
N ALA A 277 33.30 11.95 -11.78
CA ALA A 277 34.23 11.95 -12.90
C ALA A 277 35.65 11.92 -12.34
N ASN A 278 36.36 10.80 -12.48
CA ASN A 278 37.77 10.71 -12.06
C ASN A 278 38.68 11.42 -13.04
N THR A 279 38.29 11.50 -14.32
CA THR A 279 39.04 12.22 -15.36
C THR A 279 38.13 13.13 -16.19
N ARG A 280 38.75 13.99 -17.01
CA ARG A 280 38.02 14.93 -17.86
C ARG A 280 37.48 14.22 -19.09
N HIS A 281 36.16 14.16 -19.20
CA HIS A 281 35.45 13.56 -20.32
C HIS A 281 34.71 14.58 -21.17
N SER A 282 34.36 14.21 -22.40
CA SER A 282 33.51 15.00 -23.31
C SER A 282 32.01 14.90 -23.00
N TYR A 283 31.64 13.98 -22.10
CA TYR A 283 30.26 13.70 -21.69
C TYR A 283 30.00 14.09 -20.23
N SER A 284 28.72 14.20 -19.86
CA SER A 284 28.28 14.60 -18.52
C SER A 284 28.02 13.40 -17.60
N PHE A 285 28.25 13.61 -16.30
CA PHE A 285 27.89 12.66 -15.23
C PHE A 285 26.60 13.11 -14.52
N PRO A 286 25.80 12.20 -13.94
CA PRO A 286 26.01 10.75 -13.83
C PRO A 286 25.92 9.99 -15.15
N ARG A 287 26.58 8.84 -15.21
CA ARG A 287 26.65 7.99 -16.40
C ARG A 287 26.36 6.53 -16.05
N ILE A 288 25.67 5.85 -16.95
CA ILE A 288 25.48 4.39 -16.89
C ILE A 288 26.45 3.79 -17.89
N VAL A 289 27.30 2.86 -17.45
CA VAL A 289 28.32 2.19 -18.27
C VAL A 289 28.21 0.68 -18.05
N GLY A 290 28.27 -0.10 -19.13
CA GLY A 290 28.35 -1.56 -19.07
C GLY A 290 29.75 -2.05 -19.40
N MET A 291 30.22 -3.10 -18.71
CA MET A 291 31.47 -3.82 -18.98
C MET A 291 31.22 -5.33 -18.92
N LEU A 292 31.81 -6.07 -19.85
CA LEU A 292 31.86 -7.54 -19.78
C LEU A 292 33.25 -7.94 -19.29
N GLY A 293 33.32 -8.43 -18.06
CA GLY A 293 34.55 -8.93 -17.47
C GLY A 293 34.84 -10.36 -17.90
N ASP A 294 36.10 -10.62 -18.23
CA ASP A 294 36.64 -11.92 -18.65
C ASP A 294 37.39 -12.65 -17.51
N GLY A 295 37.33 -12.11 -16.29
CA GLY A 295 38.06 -12.62 -15.13
C GLY A 295 39.54 -12.21 -15.07
N LYS A 296 40.04 -11.39 -16.01
CA LYS A 296 41.46 -11.00 -16.09
C LYS A 296 41.68 -9.51 -16.29
N THR A 297 40.76 -8.84 -16.95
CA THR A 297 40.84 -7.42 -17.28
C THR A 297 40.39 -6.59 -16.07
N PRO A 298 41.28 -5.74 -15.51
CA PRO A 298 40.93 -4.89 -14.38
C PRO A 298 40.04 -3.74 -14.81
N TYR A 299 39.16 -3.28 -13.91
CA TYR A 299 38.32 -2.11 -14.15
C TYR A 299 39.17 -0.83 -14.20
N ASP A 300 39.03 -0.07 -15.29
CA ASP A 300 39.70 1.22 -15.45
C ASP A 300 39.06 2.30 -14.57
N GLN A 301 39.41 2.32 -13.28
CA GLN A 301 38.87 3.30 -12.34
C GLN A 301 39.34 4.72 -12.68
N ALA A 302 40.55 4.91 -13.20
CA ALA A 302 41.05 6.24 -13.55
C ALA A 302 40.32 6.84 -14.76
N GLY A 303 40.01 6.03 -15.76
CA GLY A 303 39.26 6.42 -16.96
C GLY A 303 37.74 6.25 -16.87
N ASP A 304 37.16 6.10 -15.67
CA ASP A 304 35.73 5.90 -15.43
C ASP A 304 35.12 4.75 -16.28
N GLY A 305 35.89 3.67 -16.43
CA GLY A 305 35.50 2.46 -17.16
C GLY A 305 35.40 2.62 -18.67
N GLN A 306 35.95 3.70 -19.26
CA GLN A 306 35.79 3.99 -20.68
C GLN A 306 36.49 2.97 -21.59
N LYS A 307 37.69 2.53 -21.22
CA LYS A 307 38.55 1.68 -22.04
C LYS A 307 37.89 0.34 -22.42
N ASP A 308 37.23 -0.29 -21.46
CA ASP A 308 36.61 -1.62 -21.60
C ASP A 308 35.07 -1.54 -21.59
N SER A 309 34.53 -0.37 -21.95
CA SER A 309 33.09 -0.15 -21.99
C SER A 309 32.44 -0.86 -23.19
N LEU A 310 31.39 -1.63 -22.91
CA LEU A 310 30.49 -2.17 -23.93
C LEU A 310 29.56 -1.09 -24.51
N GLY A 311 29.31 -0.03 -23.73
CA GLY A 311 28.39 1.04 -24.06
C GLY A 311 28.05 1.86 -22.82
N GLY A 312 27.54 3.07 -23.01
CA GLY A 312 27.11 3.90 -21.91
C GLY A 312 26.40 5.17 -22.33
N CYS A 313 25.58 5.71 -21.43
CA CYS A 313 24.81 6.92 -21.65
C CYS A 313 24.86 7.85 -20.43
N SER A 314 24.79 9.16 -20.67
CA SER A 314 24.62 10.14 -19.60
C SER A 314 23.16 10.19 -19.18
N ALA A 315 22.91 9.98 -17.89
CA ALA A 315 21.56 9.99 -17.32
C ALA A 315 21.57 10.81 -16.04
N ASN A 316 20.71 11.83 -15.96
CA ASN A 316 20.57 12.61 -14.74
C ASN A 316 19.71 11.84 -13.73
N LEU A 317 20.37 10.92 -13.01
CA LEU A 317 19.74 10.04 -12.02
C LEU A 317 19.66 10.68 -10.63
N ARG A 318 20.12 11.93 -10.48
CA ARG A 318 20.16 12.64 -9.20
C ARG A 318 18.91 13.46 -8.98
N ARG A 319 18.34 13.42 -7.76
CA ARG A 319 17.21 14.26 -7.32
C ARG A 319 16.05 14.29 -8.33
N THR A 320 15.66 13.12 -8.82
CA THR A 320 14.53 12.98 -9.74
C THR A 320 13.21 13.11 -8.99
N ASN A 321 12.22 13.74 -9.62
CA ASN A 321 10.83 13.83 -9.10
C ASN A 321 10.02 12.54 -9.36
N VAL A 322 10.63 11.57 -10.05
CA VAL A 322 10.07 10.28 -10.43
C VAL A 322 10.98 9.15 -9.92
N ALA A 323 10.41 7.97 -9.71
CA ALA A 323 11.17 6.79 -9.32
C ALA A 323 12.20 6.44 -10.41
N THR A 324 13.48 6.38 -10.03
CA THR A 324 14.57 5.99 -10.91
C THR A 324 14.60 4.48 -11.09
N LYS A 325 14.42 4.02 -12.32
CA LYS A 325 14.43 2.58 -12.65
C LYS A 325 15.44 2.28 -13.73
N LEU A 326 16.12 1.13 -13.59
CA LEU A 326 16.99 0.53 -14.59
C LEU A 326 16.34 -0.75 -15.08
N ARG A 327 16.20 -0.93 -16.39
CA ARG A 327 15.72 -2.16 -17.02
C ARG A 327 16.82 -2.74 -17.87
N VAL A 328 17.21 -3.97 -17.56
CA VAL A 328 18.23 -4.73 -18.29
C VAL A 328 17.55 -5.95 -18.88
N SER A 329 17.51 -5.99 -20.21
CA SER A 329 16.85 -7.05 -20.97
C SER A 329 17.91 -7.88 -21.69
N TYR A 330 17.94 -9.17 -21.45
CA TYR A 330 18.86 -10.09 -22.10
C TYR A 330 18.11 -11.20 -22.83
N VAL A 331 18.50 -11.40 -24.08
CA VAL A 331 18.07 -12.49 -24.93
C VAL A 331 19.33 -13.26 -25.31
N LYS A 332 19.36 -14.54 -24.95
CA LYS A 332 20.54 -15.40 -25.13
C LYS A 332 21.08 -15.31 -26.56
N ASP A 333 22.37 -15.01 -26.66
CA ASP A 333 23.16 -14.94 -27.91
C ASP A 333 22.58 -13.98 -28.96
N LYS A 334 21.75 -13.02 -28.56
CA LYS A 334 21.08 -12.09 -29.50
C LYS A 334 21.19 -10.64 -29.09
N LEU A 335 20.80 -10.31 -27.86
CA LEU A 335 20.60 -8.91 -27.47
C LEU A 335 20.78 -8.70 -25.97
N LEU A 336 21.52 -7.66 -25.61
CA LEU A 336 21.49 -7.03 -24.29
C LEU A 336 21.05 -5.57 -24.46
N SER A 337 19.97 -5.16 -23.82
CA SER A 337 19.46 -3.78 -23.88
C SER A 337 19.31 -3.22 -22.48
N VAL A 338 19.87 -2.03 -22.27
CA VAL A 338 19.80 -1.29 -21.00
C VAL A 338 18.99 -0.01 -21.22
N LYS A 339 17.95 0.16 -20.41
CA LYS A 339 17.08 1.34 -20.40
C LYS A 339 16.99 1.93 -19.00
N ALA A 340 16.83 3.25 -18.93
CA ALA A 340 16.68 3.97 -17.68
C ALA A 340 15.43 4.86 -17.71
N GLN A 341 14.68 4.86 -16.63
CA GLN A 341 13.56 5.78 -16.39
C GLN A 341 14.00 6.79 -15.33
N TYR A 342 14.07 8.07 -15.70
CA TYR A 342 14.46 9.15 -14.78
C TYR A 342 13.81 10.51 -15.10
N ARG A 343 13.13 10.65 -16.25
CA ARG A 343 12.51 11.90 -16.71
C ARG A 343 11.05 11.99 -16.31
N ALA A 344 10.25 10.98 -16.67
CA ALA A 344 8.84 10.87 -16.37
C ALA A 344 8.45 9.43 -16.00
N TRP A 345 7.24 9.25 -15.48
CA TRP A 345 6.69 7.92 -15.20
C TRP A 345 6.45 7.15 -16.50
N ASP A 346 6.92 5.91 -16.55
CA ASP A 346 6.85 5.02 -17.72
C ASP A 346 7.57 5.53 -18.99
N ASP A 347 8.40 6.57 -18.84
CA ASP A 347 9.26 7.08 -19.90
C ASP A 347 10.63 6.39 -19.85
N TRP A 348 10.76 5.32 -20.63
CA TRP A 348 11.98 4.51 -20.73
C TRP A 348 12.93 5.08 -21.77
N VAL A 349 14.00 5.73 -21.31
CA VAL A 349 15.08 6.22 -22.16
C VAL A 349 16.05 5.07 -22.43
N GLU A 350 16.30 4.79 -23.70
CA GLU A 350 17.31 3.80 -24.11
C GLU A 350 18.72 4.32 -23.82
N CYS A 351 19.53 3.49 -23.16
CA CYS A 351 20.89 3.82 -22.79
C CYS A 351 21.90 3.25 -23.80
N PHE A 352 21.95 1.92 -23.90
CA PHE A 352 22.73 1.22 -24.91
C PHE A 352 22.12 -0.15 -25.17
N THR A 353 22.35 -0.64 -26.38
CA THR A 353 21.89 -1.96 -26.84
C THR A 353 23.01 -2.62 -27.63
N ILE A 354 23.33 -3.86 -27.27
CA ILE A 354 24.42 -4.65 -27.85
C ILE A 354 23.82 -5.91 -28.44
N ARG A 355 24.27 -6.27 -29.63
CA ARG A 355 23.87 -7.50 -30.32
C ARG A 355 24.97 -8.55 -30.19
N ASP A 356 24.59 -9.81 -30.35
CA ASP A 356 25.52 -10.95 -30.41
C ASP A 356 26.42 -11.08 -29.16
N ILE A 357 25.83 -10.88 -27.97
CA ILE A 357 26.50 -11.01 -26.67
C ILE A 357 26.07 -12.29 -25.95
N SER A 358 27.04 -13.00 -25.38
CA SER A 358 26.84 -14.20 -24.57
C SER A 358 27.22 -13.91 -23.11
N LEU A 359 26.28 -14.15 -22.20
CA LEU A 359 26.48 -14.08 -20.75
C LEU A 359 26.62 -15.48 -20.14
N PRO A 360 27.24 -15.61 -18.95
CA PRO A 360 27.32 -16.87 -18.23
C PRO A 360 25.94 -17.53 -18.05
N SER A 361 25.88 -18.86 -18.06
CA SER A 361 24.62 -19.62 -18.05
C SER A 361 23.87 -19.58 -16.72
N ALA A 362 24.55 -19.30 -15.60
CA ALA A 362 23.97 -19.17 -14.27
C ALA A 362 24.66 -18.06 -13.46
N PRO A 363 24.48 -16.79 -13.84
CA PRO A 363 25.13 -15.68 -13.14
C PRO A 363 24.43 -15.40 -11.80
N TYR A 364 25.22 -15.00 -10.81
CA TYR A 364 24.73 -14.42 -9.57
C TYR A 364 24.36 -12.96 -9.81
N LEU A 365 23.14 -12.59 -9.43
CA LEU A 365 22.72 -11.21 -9.37
C LEU A 365 23.18 -10.60 -8.04
N GLY A 366 24.00 -9.56 -8.14
CA GLY A 366 24.53 -8.83 -7.00
C GLY A 366 24.47 -7.32 -7.21
N PHE A 367 24.56 -6.60 -6.10
CA PHE A 367 24.65 -5.15 -6.09
C PHE A 367 25.72 -4.71 -5.11
N SER A 368 26.45 -3.67 -5.46
CA SER A 368 27.42 -3.03 -4.58
C SER A 368 27.39 -1.53 -4.77
N ALA A 369 27.78 -0.79 -3.75
CA ALA A 369 27.96 0.64 -3.82
C ALA A 369 29.25 1.01 -3.10
N MET A 370 29.88 2.10 -3.54
CA MET A 370 31.05 2.65 -2.89
C MET A 370 30.95 4.16 -2.82
N THR A 371 31.47 4.69 -1.72
CA THR A 371 31.64 6.11 -1.49
C THR A 371 33.13 6.41 -1.42
N GLY A 372 33.60 7.38 -2.19
CA GLY A 372 35.01 7.79 -2.21
C GLY A 372 35.48 8.49 -0.92
N ASP A 373 36.79 8.66 -0.79
CA ASP A 373 37.46 9.16 0.44
C ASP A 373 37.28 10.68 0.69
N THR A 374 36.58 11.41 -0.19
CA THR A 374 36.50 12.87 -0.14
C THR A 374 35.63 13.45 0.97
N LEU A 375 35.03 12.67 1.87
CA LEU A 375 34.35 13.22 3.06
C LEU A 375 34.16 12.20 4.18
N LYS A 376 35.27 11.73 4.75
CA LYS A 376 35.29 10.82 5.92
C LYS A 376 34.59 11.34 7.20
N ASN A 377 34.01 12.56 7.24
CA ASN A 377 33.44 13.09 8.49
C ASN A 377 32.19 13.99 8.42
N ARG A 378 31.47 14.14 7.29
CA ARG A 378 30.18 14.89 7.33
C ARG A 378 29.15 14.69 6.23
N LEU A 379 29.45 13.95 5.15
CA LEU A 379 28.53 13.83 4.01
C LEU A 379 28.38 12.36 3.62
N THR A 380 27.22 11.79 3.94
CA THR A 380 26.88 10.41 3.58
C THR A 380 26.08 10.41 2.28
N LEU A 381 26.61 9.73 1.26
CA LEU A 381 25.84 9.37 0.08
C LEU A 381 25.00 8.13 0.40
N CYS A 382 23.68 8.26 0.29
CA CYS A 382 22.76 7.17 0.53
C CYS A 382 22.31 6.62 -0.82
N ASN A 383 22.88 5.47 -1.21
CA ASN A 383 22.39 4.67 -2.32
C ASN A 383 21.41 3.63 -1.78
N SER A 384 20.17 3.63 -2.25
CA SER A 384 19.15 2.68 -1.81
C SER A 384 18.57 1.94 -2.99
N ILE A 385 18.58 0.61 -2.93
CA ILE A 385 17.80 -0.24 -3.82
C ILE A 385 16.43 -0.41 -3.19
N ILE A 386 15.39 0.02 -3.91
CA ILE A 386 14.01 0.03 -3.43
C ILE A 386 13.34 -1.30 -3.76
N SER A 387 13.49 -1.76 -4.99
CA SER A 387 12.92 -3.02 -5.45
C SER A 387 13.76 -3.65 -6.57
N VAL A 388 13.81 -4.98 -6.59
CA VAL A 388 14.41 -5.76 -7.67
C VAL A 388 13.34 -6.72 -8.15
N THR A 389 12.94 -6.58 -9.41
CA THR A 389 11.94 -7.45 -10.04
C THR A 389 12.58 -8.17 -11.22
N THR A 390 12.48 -9.50 -11.23
CA THR A 390 13.02 -10.32 -12.32
C THR A 390 11.87 -11.01 -13.05
N TYR A 391 11.89 -10.90 -14.38
CA TYR A 391 10.90 -11.52 -15.26
C TYR A 391 11.61 -12.48 -16.21
N SER A 392 11.01 -13.65 -16.47
CA SER A 392 11.41 -14.49 -17.59
C SER A 392 10.84 -13.90 -18.89
N ALA A 393 11.67 -13.75 -19.92
CA ALA A 393 11.22 -13.25 -21.21
C ALA A 393 10.91 -14.41 -22.16
N ILE A 394 9.70 -14.44 -22.69
CA ILE A 394 9.32 -15.36 -23.77
C ILE A 394 9.32 -14.55 -25.07
N LEU A 395 10.22 -14.87 -26.00
CA LEU A 395 10.22 -14.28 -27.34
C LEU A 395 8.92 -14.70 -28.05
N SER A 396 8.10 -13.72 -28.44
CA SER A 396 6.97 -13.94 -29.35
C SER A 396 7.43 -13.74 -30.79
N SER A 397 6.90 -14.55 -31.72
CA SER A 397 7.23 -14.41 -33.15
C SER A 397 6.73 -13.06 -33.70
N PRO A 398 7.40 -12.48 -34.72
CA PRO A 398 7.04 -11.17 -35.27
C PRO A 398 5.63 -11.07 -35.87
N GLU A 399 5.00 -12.22 -36.20
CA GLU A 399 3.71 -12.30 -36.90
C GLU A 399 2.47 -12.24 -36.00
N LYS A 400 2.60 -12.21 -34.67
CA LYS A 400 1.43 -12.10 -33.79
C LYS A 400 1.05 -10.64 -33.56
N GLN A 401 0.04 -10.20 -34.32
CA GLN A 401 -0.61 -8.89 -34.23
C GLN A 401 -0.99 -8.55 -32.78
N ARG A 402 -0.38 -7.50 -32.22
CA ARG A 402 -0.47 -7.06 -30.80
C ARG A 402 -1.85 -6.60 -30.32
N ASN A 403 -2.89 -6.64 -31.15
CA ASN A 403 -4.18 -5.98 -30.87
C ASN A 403 -5.33 -6.91 -30.48
N LYS A 404 -5.06 -8.17 -30.13
CA LYS A 404 -6.03 -9.00 -29.42
C LYS A 404 -5.49 -9.35 -28.05
N LEU A 405 -5.98 -8.63 -27.04
CA LEU A 405 -6.06 -9.11 -25.66
C LEU A 405 -6.86 -10.43 -25.68
N LEU A 406 -6.17 -11.54 -25.88
CA LEU A 406 -6.64 -12.81 -25.34
C LEU A 406 -6.61 -12.62 -23.83
N GLY A 407 -7.80 -12.55 -23.23
CA GLY A 407 -7.98 -12.31 -21.82
C GLY A 407 -7.13 -13.29 -21.02
N THR A 408 -6.06 -12.79 -20.41
CA THR A 408 -5.34 -13.51 -19.38
C THR A 408 -6.32 -13.68 -18.24
N GLU A 409 -6.85 -14.89 -18.06
CA GLU A 409 -7.56 -15.24 -16.85
C GLU A 409 -6.65 -14.92 -15.65
N SER A 410 -7.13 -13.99 -14.85
CA SER A 410 -6.39 -13.43 -13.73
C SER A 410 -6.21 -14.48 -12.64
N VAL A 411 -4.98 -14.99 -12.50
CA VAL A 411 -4.52 -15.75 -11.32
C VAL A 411 -4.75 -14.94 -10.01
N VAL A 412 -4.92 -13.62 -10.10
CA VAL A 412 -5.28 -12.74 -8.98
C VAL A 412 -6.71 -12.97 -8.47
N ALA A 413 -7.63 -13.41 -9.33
CA ALA A 413 -9.00 -13.72 -8.92
C ALA A 413 -9.03 -14.93 -7.98
N SER A 414 -8.16 -15.93 -8.16
CA SER A 414 -8.20 -17.16 -7.35
C SER A 414 -7.85 -16.91 -5.89
N THR A 415 -6.91 -16.00 -5.59
CA THR A 415 -6.52 -15.69 -4.20
C THR A 415 -7.58 -14.81 -3.51
N PHE A 416 -8.16 -13.86 -4.23
CA PHE A 416 -9.21 -12.97 -3.70
C PHE A 416 -10.55 -13.69 -3.52
N LEU A 417 -10.95 -14.57 -4.45
CA LEU A 417 -12.13 -15.42 -4.26
C LEU A 417 -11.92 -16.37 -3.08
N TRP A 418 -10.71 -16.86 -2.85
CA TRP A 418 -10.42 -17.74 -1.70
C TRP A 418 -10.48 -17.01 -0.36
N THR A 419 -10.01 -15.77 -0.28
CA THR A 419 -10.19 -14.94 0.93
C THR A 419 -11.64 -14.51 1.11
N LEU A 420 -12.36 -14.17 0.03
CA LEU A 420 -13.79 -13.88 0.09
C LEU A 420 -14.59 -15.10 0.57
N LEU A 421 -14.28 -16.31 0.07
CA LEU A 421 -14.91 -17.57 0.49
C LEU A 421 -14.62 -17.90 1.96
N LYS A 422 -13.42 -17.60 2.46
CA LYS A 422 -13.12 -17.70 3.90
C LYS A 422 -13.94 -16.74 4.73
N ILE A 423 -14.05 -15.49 4.30
CA ILE A 423 -14.82 -14.46 5.01
C ILE A 423 -16.31 -14.80 4.98
N VAL A 424 -16.84 -15.18 3.83
CA VAL A 424 -18.23 -15.65 3.68
C VAL A 424 -18.47 -16.92 4.49
N GLY A 425 -17.52 -17.85 4.52
CA GLY A 425 -17.59 -19.06 5.34
C GLY A 425 -17.61 -18.75 6.84
N VAL A 426 -16.76 -17.83 7.30
CA VAL A 426 -16.78 -17.35 8.69
C VAL A 426 -18.08 -16.62 9.00
N LEU A 427 -18.57 -15.75 8.11
CA LEU A 427 -19.85 -15.05 8.28
C LEU A 427 -21.04 -16.02 8.27
N ALA A 428 -20.99 -17.09 7.47
CA ALA A 428 -22.02 -18.13 7.43
C ALA A 428 -21.99 -19.00 8.70
N VAL A 429 -20.80 -19.31 9.24
CA VAL A 429 -20.65 -20.00 10.53
C VAL A 429 -21.15 -19.10 11.66
N LEU A 430 -20.81 -17.81 11.68
CA LEU A 430 -21.30 -16.86 12.67
C LEU A 430 -22.82 -16.67 12.56
N ALA A 431 -23.37 -16.60 11.35
CA ALA A 431 -24.82 -16.54 11.12
C ALA A 431 -25.52 -17.83 11.55
N GLY A 432 -24.92 -19.00 11.30
CA GLY A 432 -25.40 -20.31 11.75
C GLY A 432 -25.36 -20.46 13.27
N LEU A 433 -24.29 -20.02 13.92
CA LEU A 433 -24.16 -19.99 15.38
C LEU A 433 -25.16 -19.00 16.00
N PHE A 434 -25.37 -17.84 15.38
CA PHE A 434 -26.37 -16.86 15.81
C PHE A 434 -27.80 -17.39 15.64
N TYR A 435 -28.09 -18.09 14.55
CA TYR A 435 -29.37 -18.76 14.33
C TYR A 435 -29.60 -19.88 15.34
N ALA A 436 -28.59 -20.72 15.59
CA ALA A 436 -28.62 -21.78 16.59
C ALA A 436 -28.85 -21.23 18.00
N TYR A 437 -28.14 -20.16 18.37
CA TYR A 437 -28.33 -19.43 19.63
C TYR A 437 -29.75 -18.88 19.75
N LYS A 438 -30.28 -18.24 18.69
CA LYS A 438 -31.66 -17.73 18.66
C LYS A 438 -32.67 -18.85 18.83
N THR A 439 -32.49 -20.00 18.17
CA THR A 439 -33.39 -21.16 18.32
C THR A 439 -33.28 -21.84 19.69
N TYR A 440 -32.09 -21.86 20.31
CA TYR A 440 -31.86 -22.41 21.63
C TYR A 440 -32.53 -21.56 22.72
N VAL A 441 -32.35 -20.23 22.67
CA VAL A 441 -32.97 -19.27 23.59
C VAL A 441 -34.50 -19.26 23.44
N LEU A 442 -35.02 -19.32 22.20
CA LEU A 442 -36.47 -19.42 21.96
C LEU A 442 -37.07 -20.78 22.34
N LYS A 443 -36.27 -21.86 22.41
CA LYS A 443 -36.72 -23.14 22.97
C LYS A 443 -36.80 -23.10 24.50
N GLN A 444 -35.95 -22.30 25.15
CA GLN A 444 -35.94 -22.16 26.60
C GLN A 444 -37.12 -21.31 27.12
N SER A 445 -37.68 -20.41 26.28
CA SER A 445 -38.87 -19.62 26.61
C SER A 445 -40.20 -20.38 26.49
N VAL A 446 -40.21 -21.58 25.88
CA VAL A 446 -41.41 -22.44 25.76
C VAL A 446 -41.44 -23.56 26.82
N GLY A 447 -40.38 -23.72 27.62
CA GLY A 447 -40.23 -24.80 28.61
C GLY A 447 -40.62 -24.47 30.05
N ARG A 448 -41.17 -23.29 30.36
CA ARG A 448 -41.67 -22.96 31.70
C ARG A 448 -43.11 -22.45 31.63
N GLY A 449 -44.03 -23.39 31.58
CA GLY A 449 -45.43 -23.17 31.90
C GLY A 449 -45.80 -23.84 33.22
N PHE A 450 -46.37 -23.03 34.12
CA PHE A 450 -47.53 -23.37 34.95
C PHE A 450 -47.36 -24.15 36.27
N SER A 451 -47.38 -23.43 37.40
CA SER A 451 -48.30 -23.69 38.54
C SER A 451 -48.29 -22.53 39.55
N ASP A 452 -49.49 -21.96 39.81
CA ASP A 452 -50.00 -21.37 41.06
C ASP A 452 -49.18 -20.27 41.78
N ALA A 453 -49.71 -19.15 42.29
CA ALA A 453 -51.06 -18.75 42.65
C ALA A 453 -51.03 -17.28 43.14
N PHE A 454 -52.23 -16.68 43.23
CA PHE A 454 -52.62 -15.60 44.15
C PHE A 454 -52.36 -14.10 43.80
N MET A 455 -53.49 -13.44 43.52
CA MET A 455 -53.92 -12.09 43.92
C MET A 455 -53.11 -10.84 43.53
N GLY A 456 -53.71 -10.05 42.63
CA GLY A 456 -54.38 -8.81 43.06
C GLY A 456 -53.74 -7.47 42.71
N ARG A 457 -54.52 -6.64 42.00
CA ARG A 457 -54.52 -5.14 41.99
C ARG A 457 -53.32 -4.51 41.26
N GLY A 458 -53.43 -3.78 40.15
CA GLY A 458 -54.37 -2.71 39.81
C GLY A 458 -53.58 -1.40 39.72
N GLY A 459 -53.55 -0.75 38.54
CA GLY A 459 -53.00 0.60 38.38
C GLY A 459 -52.33 0.83 37.03
N GLY A 460 -52.97 1.61 36.16
CA GLY A 460 -52.43 2.00 34.84
C GLY A 460 -51.34 3.07 34.92
N GLY A 461 -50.68 3.32 33.78
CA GLY A 461 -49.82 4.48 33.60
C GLY A 461 -48.78 4.35 32.50
N MET A 462 -49.00 5.14 31.44
CA MET A 462 -47.98 5.77 30.58
C MET A 462 -47.11 4.91 29.65
N SER A 463 -47.49 4.99 28.37
CA SER A 463 -46.63 4.88 27.20
C SER A 463 -45.40 5.80 27.31
N ALA A 464 -44.26 5.23 27.70
CA ALA A 464 -42.96 5.91 27.62
C ALA A 464 -42.39 5.75 26.20
N PHE A 465 -42.40 6.86 25.47
CA PHE A 465 -41.57 7.10 24.29
C PHE A 465 -40.10 6.77 24.62
N TYR A 466 -39.58 5.66 24.09
CA TYR A 466 -38.15 5.39 24.10
C TYR A 466 -37.47 6.19 22.99
N THR A 467 -37.03 7.40 23.31
CA THR A 467 -36.01 8.14 22.56
C THR A 467 -34.65 7.52 22.88
N ASP A 468 -34.09 6.75 21.94
CA ASP A 468 -32.80 6.08 22.11
C ASP A 468 -31.64 7.01 21.69
N ALA A 469 -31.14 7.77 22.66
CA ALA A 469 -30.03 8.73 22.50
C ALA A 469 -28.63 8.08 22.34
N LYS A 470 -28.52 6.78 22.05
CA LYS A 470 -27.25 6.02 22.22
C LYS A 470 -26.47 5.69 20.93
N ARG A 471 -26.97 6.05 19.75
CA ARG A 471 -26.39 5.62 18.46
C ARG A 471 -25.38 6.60 17.87
N PHE A 472 -24.13 6.44 18.29
CA PHE A 472 -22.93 7.05 17.68
C PHE A 472 -21.80 6.05 17.62
#